data_AF-A0A9Q4RSU6-F1
#
_entry.id   AF-A0A9Q4RSU6-F1
#
_cell.length_a   1.000
_cell.length_b   1.000
_cell.length_c   1.000
_cell.angle_alpha   90.00
_cell.angle_beta   90.00
_cell.angle_gamma   90.00
#
_symmetry.space_group_name_H-M   'P 1'
#
loop_
_entity.id
_entity.type
_entity.pdbx_description
1 polymer ?
#
loop_
_entity_poly.entity_id
_entity_poly.type
_entity_poly.pdbx_seq_one_letter_code
_entity_poly.pdbx_strand_id
1 'polypeptide(L)' 'MTQKQINNLSLPSHKDFSCTVSIGISCAKNKASIIEWLKDADEMLYNVKRNGKNGYCMEVNKD' A
#
# COMPACT_ATOMS: atom_id res chain seq x y z
N MET A 1 -10.48 6.23 1.87
CA MET A 1 -11.45 5.88 0.78
C MET A 1 -10.99 4.66 -0.01
N THR A 2 -9.68 4.52 -0.30
CA THR A 2 -9.06 3.46 -1.11
C THR A 2 -9.30 2.02 -0.63
N GLN A 3 -9.09 1.71 0.65
CA GLN A 3 -9.23 0.32 1.16
C GLN A 3 -10.64 -0.28 0.99
N LYS A 4 -11.70 0.53 1.09
CA LYS A 4 -13.09 0.03 1.00
C LYS A 4 -13.41 -0.61 -0.35
N GLN A 5 -12.77 -0.16 -1.45
CA GLN A 5 -13.03 -0.71 -2.78
C GLN A 5 -12.34 -2.05 -3.01
N ILE A 6 -11.20 -2.28 -2.35
CA ILE A 6 -10.43 -3.53 -2.51
C ILE A 6 -11.07 -4.71 -1.78
N ASN A 7 -11.72 -4.47 -0.64
CA ASN A 7 -12.41 -5.54 0.09
C ASN A 7 -13.58 -6.15 -0.71
N ASN A 8 -14.03 -5.47 -1.76
CA ASN A 8 -15.06 -5.96 -2.68
C ASN A 8 -14.47 -6.68 -3.91
N LEU A 9 -13.16 -6.89 -3.96
CA LEU A 9 -12.51 -7.63 -5.03
C LEU A 9 -12.76 -9.13 -4.85
N SER A 10 -13.90 -9.59 -5.38
CA SER A 10 -14.24 -11.01 -5.50
C SER A 10 -13.73 -11.55 -6.82
N LEU A 11 -13.11 -12.73 -6.82
CA LEU A 11 -12.82 -13.46 -8.06
C LEU A 11 -14.13 -14.03 -8.62
N PRO A 12 -14.54 -13.68 -9.86
CA PRO A 12 -15.83 -14.12 -10.41
C PRO A 12 -15.97 -15.65 -10.47
N SER A 13 -14.85 -16.36 -10.63
CA SER A 13 -14.78 -17.82 -10.71
C SER A 13 -14.76 -18.53 -9.34
N HIS A 14 -14.51 -17.83 -8.23
CA HIS A 14 -14.38 -18.42 -6.90
C HIS A 14 -15.00 -17.51 -5.84
N LYS A 15 -16.32 -17.70 -5.60
CA LYS A 15 -17.12 -16.88 -4.68
C LYS A 15 -16.70 -17.01 -3.21
N ASP A 16 -15.99 -18.07 -2.85
CA ASP A 16 -15.52 -18.31 -1.48
C ASP A 16 -14.13 -17.73 -1.21
N PHE A 17 -13.50 -17.09 -2.21
CA PHE A 17 -12.19 -16.49 -2.06
C PHE A 17 -12.30 -15.00 -1.74
N SER A 18 -11.68 -14.58 -0.64
CA SER A 18 -11.55 -13.18 -0.29
C SER A 18 -10.13 -12.68 -0.56
N CYS A 19 -10.02 -11.45 -1.06
CA CYS A 19 -8.75 -10.80 -1.34
C CYS A 19 -8.59 -9.54 -0.49
N THR A 20 -7.36 -9.25 -0.09
CA THR A 20 -6.97 -8.00 0.57
C THR A 20 -5.71 -7.47 -0.09
N VAL A 21 -5.41 -6.17 0.09
CA VAL A 21 -4.15 -5.59 -0.36
C VAL A 21 -3.43 -4.86 0.76
N SER A 22 -2.11 -4.76 0.60
CA SER A 22 -1.26 -3.91 1.43
C SER A 22 -0.74 -2.78 0.56
N ILE A 23 -0.72 -1.54 1.09
CA ILE A 23 -0.37 -0.35 0.31
C ILE A 23 0.72 0.45 1.03
N GLY A 24 1.85 0.67 0.36
CA GLY A 24 2.84 1.66 0.77
C GLY A 24 2.66 2.95 -0.01
N ILE A 25 2.72 4.10 0.67
CA ILE A 25 2.48 5.42 0.08
C ILE A 25 3.66 6.34 0.41
N SER A 26 4.25 6.96 -0.61
CA SER A 26 5.29 7.98 -0.44
C SER A 26 4.97 9.22 -1.28
N CYS A 27 5.37 10.40 -0.80
CA CYS A 27 5.21 11.66 -1.53
C CYS A 27 6.32 11.81 -2.57
N ALA A 28 5.96 12.14 -3.81
CA ALA A 28 6.95 12.43 -4.86
C ALA A 28 7.69 13.76 -4.64
N LYS A 29 7.14 14.65 -3.79
CA LYS A 29 7.73 15.97 -3.53
C LYS A 29 9.10 15.80 -2.88
N ASN A 30 10.08 16.57 -3.35
CA ASN A 30 11.46 16.62 -2.84
C ASN A 30 12.27 15.33 -2.97
N LYS A 31 11.82 14.33 -3.74
CA LYS A 31 12.62 13.14 -4.03
C LYS A 31 13.59 13.44 -5.18
N ALA A 32 14.85 13.05 -5.05
CA ALA A 32 15.89 13.32 -6.04
C ALA A 32 15.74 12.48 -7.31
N SER A 33 15.00 11.36 -7.25
CA SER A 33 14.72 10.51 -8.40
C SER A 33 13.46 9.67 -8.23
N ILE A 34 12.96 9.10 -9.33
CA ILE A 34 11.88 8.11 -9.30
C ILE A 34 12.28 6.84 -8.53
N ILE A 35 13.55 6.45 -8.58
CA ILE A 35 14.04 5.25 -7.88
C ILE A 35 13.94 5.45 -6.36
N GLU A 36 14.33 6.64 -5.87
CA GLU A 36 14.20 7.00 -4.46
C GLU A 36 12.74 7.02 -4.03
N TRP A 37 11.86 7.68 -4.80
CA TRP A 37 10.43 7.71 -4.50
C TRP A 37 9.81 6.29 -4.42
N LEU A 38 10.17 5.40 -5.35
CA LEU A 38 9.70 4.02 -5.34
C LEU A 38 10.26 3.21 -4.16
N LYS A 39 11.52 3.44 -3.77
CA LYS A 39 12.10 2.80 -2.59
C LYS A 39 11.34 3.16 -1.32
N ASP A 40 11.00 4.43 -1.15
CA ASP A 40 10.27 4.88 0.04
C ASP A 40 8.85 4.30 0.08
N ALA A 41 8.18 4.24 -1.08
CA ALA A 41 6.87 3.59 -1.18
C ALA A 41 6.96 2.09 -0.88
N ASP A 42 8.02 1.41 -1.33
CA ASP A 42 8.25 -0.01 -1.04
C ASP A 42 8.57 -0.25 0.44
N GLU A 43 9.31 0.65 1.10
CA GLU A 43 9.55 0.58 2.55
C GLU A 43 8.24 0.68 3.34
N MET A 44 7.37 1.61 2.97
CA MET A 44 6.04 1.71 3.60
C MET A 44 5.22 0.45 3.35
N LEU A 45 5.29 -0.13 2.15
CA LEU A 45 4.60 -1.38 1.82
C LEU A 45 5.16 -2.55 2.65
N TYR A 46 6.48 -2.61 2.83
CA TYR A 46 7.15 -3.58 3.66
C TYR A 46 6.64 -3.52 5.10
N ASN A 47 6.52 -2.31 5.67
CA ASN A 47 5.99 -2.10 7.01
C ASN A 47 4.56 -2.63 7.16
N VAL A 48 3.68 -2.39 6.19
CA VAL A 48 2.31 -2.95 6.22
C VAL A 48 2.35 -4.48 6.23
N LYS A 49 3.16 -5.08 5.35
CA LYS A 49 3.27 -6.55 5.24
C LYS A 49 3.78 -7.19 6.52
N ARG A 50 4.73 -6.54 7.21
CA ARG A 50 5.30 -6.99 8.49
C ARG A 50 4.31 -6.86 9.65
N ASN A 51 3.42 -5.87 9.61
CA ASN A 51 2.42 -5.59 10.65
C ASN A 51 1.06 -6.28 10.42
N GLY A 52 1.01 -7.37 9.64
CA GLY A 52 -0.19 -8.19 9.50
C GLY A 52 -0.95 -8.05 8.18
N LYS A 53 -0.45 -7.26 7.22
CA LYS A 53 -1.06 -7.04 5.88
C LYS A 53 -2.40 -6.28 5.98
N ASN A 54 -3.18 -6.30 4.90
CA ASN A 54 -4.50 -5.66 4.79
C ASN A 54 -4.57 -4.23 5.36
N GLY A 55 -3.58 -3.40 4.98
CA GLY A 55 -3.30 -2.13 5.62
C GLY A 55 -2.76 -1.10 4.64
N TYR A 56 -2.49 0.09 5.15
CA TYR A 56 -1.67 1.06 4.45
C TYR A 56 -0.67 1.70 5.41
N CYS A 57 0.45 2.15 4.89
CA CYS A 57 1.44 2.95 5.61
C CYS A 57 1.89 4.09 4.70
N MET A 58 2.17 5.24 5.29
CA MET A 58 2.66 6.41 4.60
C MET A 58 3.75 7.08 5.41
N GLU A 59 4.72 7.66 4.73
CA GLU A 59 5.75 8.47 5.36
C GLU A 59 5.10 9.67 6.06
N VAL A 60 5.40 9.89 7.34
CA VAL A 60 4.93 11.07 8.06
C VAL A 60 5.88 12.20 7.69
N ASN A 61 5.40 13.20 6.95
CA ASN A 61 6.20 14.40 6.66
C ASN A 61 6.68 14.99 7.99
N LYS A 62 7.99 15.05 8.18
CA LYS A 62 8.61 15.89 9.21
C LYS A 62 8.69 17.28 8.60
N ASP A 63 7.68 18.10 8.87
CA ASP A 63 7.77 19.55 8.65
C ASP A 63 8.85 20.16 9.56
#